data_AF-A0A2K2TUP0-F1
#
_entry.id   AF-A0A2K2TUP0-F1
#
_cell.length_a   1.000
_cell.length_b   1.000
_cell.length_c   1.000
_cell.angle_alpha   90.00
_cell.angle_beta   90.00
_cell.angle_gamma   90.00
#
_symmetry.space_group_name_H-M   'P 1'
#
loop_
_entity.id
_entity.type
_entity.pdbx_description
1 polymer ?
#
loop_
_entity_poly.entity_id
_entity_poly.type
_entity_poly.pdbx_seq_one_letter_code
_entity_poly.pdbx_strand_id
1 'polypeptide(L)'
;MMLICIGCISFPLFILYDMNQIKSNSKFFKPLFFVGSIILFSVTLKLSATVYDSDYSVAFLTVAVFYLLAGLNLLLLVYTLFFAIPFQEAYVEGSKQKICKEGVYALCRHPGVIFLAGFYLFLGLALGRPVMLLAGLCFTVLNLLYVWIQDTYIFPALFDGYEEYRKEAPFLIPDRDSVKKCKRDLSRRYGRK
;
A
#
# COMPACT_ATOMS: atom_id res chain seq x y z
N MET A 1 -4.65 22.45 0.13
CA MET A 1 -4.89 22.01 -1.27
C MET A 1 -3.59 21.73 -2.01
N MET A 2 -2.66 22.68 -2.14
CA MET A 2 -1.36 22.46 -2.83
C MET A 2 -0.61 21.20 -2.38
N LEU A 3 -0.52 20.94 -1.07
CA LEU A 3 0.15 19.74 -0.54
C LEU A 3 -0.51 18.43 -0.99
N ILE A 4 -1.85 18.41 -1.09
CA ILE A 4 -2.60 17.24 -1.56
C ILE A 4 -2.25 16.99 -3.03
N CYS A 5 -2.26 18.03 -3.88
CA CYS A 5 -1.86 17.90 -5.27
C CYS A 5 -0.43 17.35 -5.43
N ILE A 6 0.51 17.82 -4.59
CA ILE A 6 1.88 17.29 -4.57
C ILE A 6 1.90 15.82 -4.19
N GLY A 7 1.14 15.41 -3.16
CA GLY A 7 1.03 14.00 -2.77
C GLY A 7 0.39 13.13 -3.87
N CYS A 8 -0.53 13.68 -4.65
CA CYS A 8 -1.13 12.96 -5.78
C CYS A 8 -0.11 12.62 -6.88
N ILE A 9 0.99 13.38 -7.02
CA ILE A 9 2.06 13.12 -7.99
C ILE A 9 2.75 11.77 -7.71
N SER A 10 2.75 11.29 -6.46
CA SER A 10 3.32 10.00 -6.10
C SER A 10 2.73 8.83 -6.91
N PHE A 11 1.42 8.85 -7.20
CA PHE A 11 0.76 7.74 -7.89
C PHE A 11 1.14 7.60 -9.37
N PRO A 12 1.18 8.68 -10.18
CA PRO A 12 1.81 8.64 -11.49
C PRO A 12 3.26 8.15 -11.46
N LEU A 13 4.07 8.53 -10.46
CA LEU A 13 5.45 8.04 -10.35
C LEU A 13 5.50 6.52 -10.09
N PHE A 14 4.59 6.00 -9.26
CA PHE A 14 4.45 4.57 -9.04
C PHE A 14 4.04 3.82 -10.32
N ILE A 15 3.08 4.35 -11.07
CA ILE A 15 2.67 3.78 -12.37
C ILE A 15 3.83 3.77 -13.36
N LEU A 16 4.56 4.88 -13.49
CA LEU A 16 5.70 4.99 -14.41
C LEU A 16 6.82 4.02 -14.05
N TYR A 17 7.09 3.83 -12.75
CA TYR A 17 8.02 2.84 -12.26
C TYR A 17 7.63 1.43 -12.73
N ASP A 18 6.37 1.02 -12.50
CA ASP A 18 5.90 -0.31 -12.87
C ASP A 18 5.83 -0.54 -14.38
N MET A 19 5.41 0.47 -15.14
CA MET A 19 5.44 0.41 -16.60
C MET A 19 6.86 0.25 -17.14
N ASN A 20 7.86 0.85 -16.49
CA ASN A 20 9.26 0.66 -16.86
C ASN A 20 9.71 -0.79 -16.65
N GLN A 21 9.19 -1.50 -15.64
CA GLN A 21 9.53 -2.91 -15.41
C GLN A 21 9.12 -3.82 -16.57
N ILE A 22 8.02 -3.50 -17.26
CA ILE A 22 7.51 -4.29 -18.40
C ILE A 22 8.28 -3.99 -19.69
N LYS A 23 8.64 -2.72 -19.94
CA LYS A 23 9.19 -2.31 -21.25
C LYS A 23 10.70 -2.50 -21.38
N SER A 24 11.45 -1.70 -20.64
CA SER A 24 12.90 -1.52 -20.86
C SER A 24 13.72 -1.75 -19.59
N ASN A 25 13.07 -1.85 -18.43
CA ASN A 25 13.68 -1.91 -17.11
C ASN A 25 14.86 -0.94 -16.94
N SER A 26 14.71 0.29 -17.47
CA SER A 26 15.78 1.28 -17.52
C SER A 26 16.13 1.74 -16.11
N LYS A 27 17.43 1.87 -15.84
CA LYS A 27 17.96 2.35 -14.55
C LYS A 27 17.45 3.76 -14.19
N PHE A 28 17.08 4.57 -15.19
CA PHE A 28 16.60 5.93 -14.99
C PHE A 28 15.26 6.00 -14.26
N PHE A 29 14.34 5.06 -14.53
CA PHE A 29 13.00 5.05 -13.95
C PHE A 29 12.89 4.20 -12.68
N LYS A 30 13.91 3.39 -12.34
CA LYS A 30 13.96 2.60 -11.10
C LYS A 30 13.77 3.40 -9.81
N PRO A 31 14.34 4.63 -9.63
CA PRO A 31 14.15 5.37 -8.39
C PRO A 31 12.74 5.97 -8.24
N LEU A 32 11.90 5.98 -9.27
CA LEU A 32 10.60 6.67 -9.21
C LEU A 32 9.69 6.18 -8.09
N PHE A 33 9.69 4.88 -7.79
CA PHE A 33 8.92 4.34 -6.67
C PHE A 33 9.37 4.92 -5.33
N PHE A 34 10.69 5.00 -5.13
CA PHE A 34 11.25 5.56 -3.91
C PHE A 34 11.01 7.07 -3.81
N VAL A 35 11.18 7.81 -4.91
CA VAL A 35 10.88 9.24 -4.99
C VAL A 35 9.41 9.50 -4.68
N GLY A 36 8.48 8.75 -5.28
CA GLY A 36 7.05 8.87 -4.99
C GLY A 36 6.73 8.58 -3.52
N SER A 37 7.40 7.61 -2.91
CA SER A 37 7.24 7.26 -1.50
C SER A 37 7.72 8.40 -0.58
N ILE A 38 8.89 8.99 -0.87
CA ILE A 38 9.41 10.16 -0.15
C ILE A 38 8.47 11.35 -0.26
N ILE A 39 7.93 11.63 -1.45
CA ILE A 39 6.98 12.73 -1.66
C ILE A 39 5.74 12.52 -0.79
N LEU A 40 5.14 11.33 -0.85
CA LEU A 40 3.91 11.01 -0.11
C LEU A 40 4.14 11.10 1.41
N PHE A 41 5.27 10.57 1.88
CA PHE A 41 5.68 10.65 3.28
C PHE A 41 5.92 12.10 3.74
N SER A 42 6.65 12.89 2.96
CA SER A 42 6.96 14.29 3.28
C SER A 42 5.70 15.16 3.32
N VAL A 43 4.78 14.95 2.38
CA VAL A 43 3.46 15.60 2.36
C VAL A 43 2.66 15.23 3.60
N THR A 44 2.65 13.95 3.97
CA THR A 44 1.95 13.46 5.18
C THR A 44 2.52 14.11 6.44
N LEU A 45 3.84 14.12 6.61
CA LEU A 45 4.49 14.78 7.75
C LEU A 45 4.15 16.27 7.82
N LYS A 46 4.19 16.97 6.69
CA LYS A 46 3.86 18.41 6.65
C LYS A 46 2.38 18.68 6.97
N LEU A 47 1.47 17.84 6.48
CA LEU A 47 0.05 17.91 6.84
C LEU A 47 -0.19 17.59 8.32
N SER A 48 0.61 16.72 8.93
CA SER A 48 0.55 16.43 10.37
C SER A 48 1.13 17.56 11.22
N ALA A 49 2.20 18.23 10.77
CA ALA A 49 2.95 19.22 11.54
C ALA A 49 2.42 20.66 11.46
N THR A 50 1.58 20.97 10.47
CA THR A 50 0.93 22.30 10.37
C THR A 50 0.11 22.56 11.64
N VAL A 51 0.10 23.78 12.20
CA VAL A 51 -0.70 24.07 13.41
C VAL A 51 -2.16 24.26 12.98
N TYR A 52 -3.09 23.62 13.70
CA TYR A 52 -4.53 23.75 13.48
C TYR A 52 -5.23 23.60 14.83
N ASP A 53 -6.22 24.46 15.11
CA ASP A 53 -7.09 24.31 16.27
C ASP A 53 -8.06 23.15 16.02
N SER A 54 -7.90 22.06 16.75
CA SER A 54 -8.82 20.92 16.63
C SER A 54 -10.20 21.33 17.13
N ASP A 55 -11.21 21.31 16.24
CA ASP A 55 -12.61 21.59 16.59
C ASP A 55 -13.27 20.46 17.40
N TYR A 56 -12.56 19.35 17.66
CA TYR A 56 -13.09 18.18 18.36
C TYR A 56 -12.51 18.03 19.77
N SER A 57 -13.39 17.98 20.78
CA SER A 57 -13.04 17.59 22.15
C SER A 57 -13.21 16.07 22.31
N VAL A 58 -12.26 15.29 21.81
CA VAL A 58 -12.26 13.82 21.99
C VAL A 58 -11.41 13.46 23.21
N ALA A 59 -11.83 12.44 23.97
CA ALA A 59 -11.06 11.98 25.12
C ALA A 59 -9.64 11.55 24.71
N PHE A 60 -8.65 11.87 25.54
CA PHE A 60 -7.24 11.55 25.30
C PHE A 60 -7.01 10.06 24.95
N LEU A 61 -7.72 9.16 25.65
CA LEU A 61 -7.62 7.72 25.39
C LEU A 61 -8.06 7.35 23.96
N THR A 62 -9.10 7.98 23.44
CA THR A 62 -9.59 7.74 22.07
C THR A 62 -8.56 8.19 21.03
N VAL A 63 -7.94 9.36 21.24
CA VAL A 63 -6.86 9.87 20.38
C VAL A 63 -5.65 8.92 20.39
N ALA A 64 -5.27 8.42 21.57
CA ALA A 64 -4.19 7.44 21.70
C ALA A 64 -4.49 6.14 20.93
N VAL A 65 -5.73 5.64 20.99
CA VAL A 65 -6.16 4.46 20.22
C VAL A 65 -6.08 4.73 18.72
N PHE A 66 -6.48 5.91 18.24
CA PHE A 66 -6.36 6.25 16.82
C PHE A 66 -4.90 6.32 16.36
N TYR A 67 -3.99 6.90 17.14
CA TYR A 67 -2.56 6.85 16.82
C TYR A 67 -2.00 5.42 16.78
N LEU A 68 -2.41 4.57 17.73
CA LEU A 68 -2.02 3.15 17.74
C LEU A 68 -2.49 2.45 16.46
N LEU A 69 -3.76 2.61 16.09
CA LEU A 69 -4.33 2.01 14.88
C LEU A 69 -3.67 2.55 13.60
N ALA A 70 -3.36 3.85 13.53
CA ALA A 70 -2.62 4.42 12.43
C ALA A 70 -1.21 3.81 12.32
N GLY A 71 -0.49 3.71 13.44
CA GLY A 71 0.84 3.10 13.52
C GLY A 71 0.82 1.64 13.07
N LEU A 72 -0.15 0.84 13.52
CA LEU A 72 -0.31 -0.55 13.11
C LEU A 72 -0.55 -0.68 11.59
N ASN A 73 -1.41 0.16 11.02
CA ASN A 73 -1.66 0.17 9.58
C ASN A 73 -0.41 0.59 8.78
N LEU A 74 0.35 1.56 9.26
CA LEU A 74 1.61 1.95 8.63
C LEU A 74 2.64 0.80 8.66
N LEU A 75 2.76 0.10 9.79
CA LEU A 75 3.64 -1.06 9.91
C LEU A 75 3.23 -2.18 8.95
N LEU A 76 1.92 -2.48 8.85
CA LEU A 76 1.40 -3.47 7.90
C LEU A 76 1.64 -3.06 6.44
N LEU A 77 1.50 -1.78 6.12
CA LEU A 77 1.81 -1.25 4.79
C LEU A 77 3.29 -1.42 4.45
N VAL A 78 4.20 -1.01 5.35
CA VAL A 78 5.65 -1.16 5.18
C VAL A 78 6.03 -2.64 5.05
N TYR A 79 5.47 -3.50 5.89
CA TYR A 79 5.65 -4.95 5.80
C TYR A 79 5.23 -5.49 4.43
N THR A 80 4.05 -5.10 3.94
CA THR A 80 3.50 -5.55 2.65
C THR A 80 4.37 -5.14 1.46
N LEU A 81 4.92 -3.93 1.49
CA LEU A 81 5.72 -3.39 0.38
C LEU A 81 7.16 -3.89 0.38
N PHE A 82 7.80 -4.02 1.55
CA PHE A 82 9.25 -4.22 1.63
C PHE A 82 9.69 -5.56 2.20
N PHE A 83 8.82 -6.27 2.94
CA PHE A 83 9.21 -7.50 3.64
C PHE A 83 8.42 -8.74 3.19
N ALA A 84 7.18 -8.56 2.73
CA ALA A 84 6.35 -9.66 2.25
C ALA A 84 6.79 -10.19 0.87
N ILE A 85 7.60 -9.43 0.13
CA ILE A 85 8.19 -9.81 -1.16
C ILE A 85 9.71 -9.59 -1.07
N PRO A 86 10.55 -10.54 -1.52
CA PRO A 86 12.00 -10.34 -1.55
C PRO A 86 12.39 -9.08 -2.33
N PHE A 87 13.04 -8.12 -1.66
CA PHE A 87 13.35 -6.79 -2.21
C PHE A 87 14.19 -6.84 -3.50
N GLN A 88 15.17 -7.76 -3.56
CA GLN A 88 15.99 -7.95 -4.76
C GLN A 88 15.14 -8.42 -5.95
N GLU A 89 14.30 -9.43 -5.74
CA GLU A 89 13.44 -9.95 -6.80
C GLU A 89 12.39 -8.93 -7.24
N ALA A 90 11.83 -8.14 -6.32
CA ALA A 90 10.75 -7.19 -6.60
C ALA A 90 11.22 -5.85 -7.19
N TYR A 91 12.39 -5.33 -6.79
CA TYR A 91 12.82 -3.97 -7.10
C TYR A 91 14.13 -3.89 -7.90
N VAL A 92 14.94 -4.96 -7.93
CA VAL A 92 16.27 -4.96 -8.56
C VAL A 92 16.27 -5.79 -9.85
N GLU A 93 15.77 -7.02 -9.76
CA GLU A 93 15.62 -7.95 -10.88
C GLU A 93 14.35 -7.59 -11.67
N GLY A 94 14.51 -7.38 -12.99
CA GLY A 94 13.40 -7.00 -13.87
C GLY A 94 12.50 -8.17 -14.26
N SER A 95 11.85 -8.02 -15.42
CA SER A 95 10.96 -8.99 -16.09
C SER A 95 11.23 -10.48 -15.76
N LYS A 96 10.15 -11.21 -15.42
CA LYS A 96 10.08 -12.61 -14.92
C LYS A 96 10.22 -12.78 -13.40
N GLN A 97 9.68 -11.82 -12.65
CA GLN A 97 9.58 -11.95 -11.20
C GLN A 97 8.64 -13.11 -10.82
N LYS A 98 8.91 -13.77 -9.70
CA LYS A 98 8.00 -14.77 -9.14
C LYS A 98 6.85 -14.08 -8.41
N ILE A 99 5.62 -14.53 -8.66
CA ILE A 99 4.45 -14.04 -7.94
C ILE A 99 4.52 -14.47 -6.47
N CYS A 100 4.42 -13.51 -5.55
CA CYS A 100 4.18 -13.81 -4.14
C CYS A 100 2.68 -14.09 -3.93
N LYS A 101 2.34 -15.34 -3.59
CA LYS A 101 0.96 -15.79 -3.32
C LYS A 101 0.71 -16.18 -1.86
N GLU A 102 1.68 -15.90 -0.98
CA GLU A 102 1.69 -16.35 0.42
C GLU A 102 1.49 -15.18 1.41
N GLY A 103 1.17 -15.50 2.66
CA GLY A 103 1.05 -14.50 3.74
C GLY A 103 -0.08 -13.50 3.50
N VAL A 104 0.21 -12.20 3.55
CA VAL A 104 -0.80 -11.15 3.32
C VAL A 104 -1.37 -11.18 1.89
N TYR A 105 -0.57 -11.63 0.91
CA TYR A 105 -1.00 -11.80 -0.47
C TYR A 105 -1.87 -13.04 -0.69
N ALA A 106 -1.88 -13.99 0.26
CA ALA A 106 -2.87 -15.08 0.24
C ALA A 106 -4.27 -14.60 0.64
N LEU A 107 -4.39 -13.47 1.37
CA LEU A 107 -5.68 -12.91 1.79
C LEU A 107 -6.39 -12.17 0.66
N CYS A 108 -5.65 -11.35 -0.06
CA CYS A 108 -6.12 -10.59 -1.22
C CYS A 108 -4.90 -10.12 -2.03
N ARG A 109 -5.13 -9.66 -3.27
CA ARG A 109 -4.06 -9.27 -4.18
C ARG A 109 -3.43 -7.92 -3.84
N HIS A 110 -4.19 -6.99 -3.26
CA HIS A 110 -3.72 -5.64 -2.92
C HIS A 110 -3.97 -5.24 -1.46
N PRO A 111 -3.41 -5.97 -0.47
CA PRO A 111 -3.64 -5.69 0.96
C PRO A 111 -3.15 -4.30 1.38
N GLY A 112 -2.11 -3.79 0.71
CA GLY A 112 -1.57 -2.44 0.96
C GLY A 112 -2.58 -1.31 0.78
N VAL A 113 -3.63 -1.51 -0.02
CA VAL A 113 -4.70 -0.49 -0.18
C VAL A 113 -5.47 -0.30 1.11
N ILE A 114 -5.85 -1.40 1.77
CA ILE A 114 -6.57 -1.36 3.05
C ILE A 114 -5.69 -0.72 4.12
N PHE A 115 -4.40 -1.08 4.15
CA PHE A 115 -3.47 -0.53 5.14
C PHE A 115 -3.22 0.96 4.93
N LEU A 116 -3.09 1.43 3.68
CA LEU A 116 -2.97 2.86 3.40
C LEU A 116 -4.23 3.64 3.78
N ALA A 117 -5.41 3.11 3.42
CA ALA A 117 -6.69 3.72 3.76
C ALA A 117 -6.91 3.79 5.28
N GLY A 118 -6.64 2.70 5.99
CA GLY A 118 -6.70 2.63 7.44
C GLY A 118 -5.72 3.61 8.10
N PHE A 119 -4.48 3.69 7.61
CA PHE A 119 -3.49 4.64 8.10
C PHE A 119 -3.99 6.08 8.04
N TYR A 120 -4.45 6.56 6.87
CA TYR A 120 -4.92 7.94 6.75
C TYR A 120 -6.23 8.22 7.49
N LEU A 121 -7.14 7.24 7.56
CA LEU A 121 -8.37 7.36 8.33
C LEU A 121 -8.04 7.60 9.81
N PHE A 122 -7.27 6.70 10.42
CA PHE A 122 -6.95 6.80 11.85
C PHE A 122 -6.01 7.96 12.15
N LEU A 123 -5.07 8.30 11.26
CA LEU A 123 -4.22 9.46 11.42
C LEU A 123 -5.04 10.77 11.36
N GLY A 124 -5.97 10.88 10.41
CA GLY A 124 -6.86 12.04 10.30
C GLY A 124 -7.77 12.21 11.51
N LEU A 125 -8.31 11.10 12.04
CA LEU A 125 -9.10 11.09 13.27
C LEU A 125 -8.26 11.44 14.51
N ALA A 126 -7.03 10.92 14.62
CA ALA A 126 -6.13 11.22 15.73
C ALA A 126 -5.71 12.70 15.76
N LEU A 127 -5.49 13.29 14.59
CA LEU A 127 -5.14 14.71 14.44
C LEU A 127 -6.36 15.64 14.56
N GLY A 128 -7.58 15.11 14.41
CA GLY A 128 -8.81 15.92 14.35
C GLY A 128 -8.88 16.81 13.10
N ARG A 129 -8.29 16.39 11.97
CA ARG A 129 -8.08 17.24 10.79
C ARG A 129 -8.87 16.80 9.56
N PRO A 130 -9.89 17.58 9.14
CA PRO A 130 -10.61 17.31 7.89
C PRO A 130 -9.69 17.30 6.66
N VAL A 131 -8.66 18.16 6.64
CA VAL A 131 -7.69 18.22 5.54
C VAL A 131 -6.87 16.93 5.42
N MET A 132 -6.52 16.29 6.54
CA MET A 132 -5.82 15.00 6.52
C MET A 132 -6.74 13.88 6.03
N LEU A 133 -8.02 13.89 6.45
CA LEU A 133 -9.02 12.93 5.95
C LEU A 133 -9.28 13.11 4.45
N LEU A 134 -9.36 14.34 3.96
CA LEU A 134 -9.50 14.64 2.54
C LEU A 134 -8.26 14.18 1.75
N ALA A 135 -7.06 14.47 2.25
CA ALA A 135 -5.82 13.97 1.65
C ALA A 135 -5.82 12.44 1.60
N GLY A 136 -6.17 11.79 2.70
CA GLY A 136 -6.35 10.35 2.80
C GLY A 136 -7.31 9.79 1.77
N LEU A 137 -8.49 10.40 1.63
CA LEU A 137 -9.48 9.99 0.63
C LEU A 137 -8.92 10.11 -0.80
N CYS A 138 -8.30 11.25 -1.15
CA CYS A 138 -7.68 11.44 -2.46
C CYS A 138 -6.60 10.38 -2.73
N PHE A 139 -5.72 10.15 -1.75
CA PHE A 139 -4.63 9.18 -1.89
C PHE A 139 -5.15 7.75 -1.96
N THR A 140 -6.18 7.38 -1.21
CA THR A 140 -6.81 6.06 -1.29
C THR A 140 -7.47 5.84 -2.64
N VAL A 141 -8.19 6.84 -3.19
CA VAL A 141 -8.81 6.75 -4.51
C VAL A 141 -7.76 6.59 -5.61
N LEU A 142 -6.69 7.39 -5.57
CA LEU A 142 -5.59 7.24 -6.52
C LEU A 142 -4.86 5.91 -6.35
N ASN A 143 -4.71 5.41 -5.12
CA ASN A 143 -4.14 4.09 -4.86
C ASN A 143 -5.02 2.98 -5.45
N LEU A 144 -6.35 3.10 -5.34
CA LEU A 144 -7.29 2.17 -5.97
C LEU A 144 -7.16 2.17 -7.48
N LEU A 145 -7.07 3.34 -8.11
CA LEU A 145 -6.83 3.46 -9.55
C LEU A 145 -5.48 2.85 -9.95
N TYR A 146 -4.44 3.14 -9.18
CA TYR A 146 -3.11 2.57 -9.38
C TYR A 146 -3.14 1.05 -9.33
N VAL A 147 -3.69 0.45 -8.26
CA VAL A 147 -3.74 -1.01 -8.15
C VAL A 147 -4.66 -1.67 -9.17
N TRP A 148 -5.69 -0.96 -9.65
CA TRP A 148 -6.53 -1.45 -10.73
C TRP A 148 -5.76 -1.53 -12.05
N ILE A 149 -4.95 -0.50 -12.38
CA ILE A 149 -4.03 -0.54 -13.53
C ILE A 149 -3.01 -1.68 -13.33
N GLN A 150 -2.53 -1.89 -12.11
CA GLN A 150 -1.64 -2.99 -11.80
C GLN A 150 -2.27 -4.35 -12.10
N ASP A 151 -3.45 -4.64 -11.52
CA ASP A 151 -4.15 -5.92 -11.64
C ASP A 151 -4.59 -6.25 -13.08
N THR A 152 -4.94 -5.23 -13.85
CA THR A 152 -5.54 -5.44 -15.18
C THR A 152 -4.52 -5.42 -16.31
N TYR A 153 -3.44 -4.67 -16.18
CA TYR A 153 -2.50 -4.45 -17.28
C TYR A 153 -1.06 -4.79 -16.91
N ILE A 154 -0.57 -4.29 -15.76
CA ILE A 154 0.86 -4.39 -15.45
C ILE A 154 1.23 -5.80 -15.01
N PHE A 155 0.53 -6.35 -14.02
CA PHE A 155 0.85 -7.63 -13.41
C PHE A 155 0.65 -8.83 -14.35
N PRO A 156 -0.39 -8.89 -15.21
CA PRO A 156 -0.49 -9.93 -16.24
C PRO A 156 0.69 -9.95 -17.22
N ALA A 157 1.31 -8.79 -17.48
CA ALA A 157 2.47 -8.68 -18.37
C ALA A 157 3.81 -8.91 -17.63
N LEU A 158 3.86 -8.65 -16.32
CA LEU A 158 5.08 -8.72 -15.52
C LEU A 158 5.33 -10.13 -14.98
N PHE A 159 4.27 -10.86 -14.64
CA PHE A 159 4.35 -12.11 -13.90
C PHE A 159 3.75 -13.31 -14.66
N ASP A 160 4.54 -14.38 -14.76
CA ASP A 160 4.05 -15.66 -15.27
C ASP A 160 3.07 -16.31 -14.29
N GLY A 161 1.88 -16.69 -14.76
CA GLY A 161 0.86 -17.37 -13.97
C GLY A 161 0.00 -16.45 -13.07
N TYR A 162 -0.11 -15.17 -13.46
CA TYR A 162 -0.92 -14.17 -12.76
C TYR A 162 -2.42 -14.44 -12.90
N GLU A 163 -2.87 -14.94 -14.05
CA GLU A 163 -4.28 -15.27 -14.27
C GLU A 163 -4.77 -16.38 -13.34
N GLU A 164 -3.94 -17.38 -13.03
CA GLU A 164 -4.25 -18.39 -12.02
C GLU A 164 -4.33 -17.77 -10.63
N TYR A 165 -3.39 -16.89 -10.27
CA TYR A 165 -3.44 -16.17 -9.00
C TYR A 165 -4.70 -15.31 -8.86
N ARG A 166 -5.13 -14.67 -9.94
CA ARG A 166 -6.33 -13.83 -10.00
C ARG A 166 -7.61 -14.62 -9.69
N LYS A 167 -7.65 -15.91 -10.02
CA LYS A 167 -8.75 -16.83 -9.70
C LYS A 167 -8.72 -17.31 -8.25
N GLU A 168 -7.53 -17.36 -7.64
CA GLU A 168 -7.33 -17.94 -6.30
C GLU A 168 -7.45 -16.95 -5.14
N ALA A 169 -7.12 -15.67 -5.36
CA ALA A 169 -7.12 -14.64 -4.32
C ALA A 169 -8.02 -13.46 -4.74
N PRO A 170 -8.88 -12.94 -3.86
CA PRO A 170 -9.75 -11.81 -4.19
C PRO A 170 -8.94 -10.53 -4.40
N PHE A 171 -9.50 -9.55 -5.13
CA PHE A 171 -8.81 -8.31 -5.48
C PHE A 171 -8.36 -7.50 -4.25
N LEU A 172 -9.28 -7.26 -3.31
CA LEU A 172 -9.06 -6.32 -2.21
C LEU A 172 -9.62 -6.80 -0.88
N ILE A 173 -10.89 -7.21 -0.83
CA ILE A 173 -11.53 -7.69 0.40
C ILE A 173 -11.29 -9.20 0.55
N PRO A 174 -10.65 -9.67 1.63
CA PRO A 174 -10.46 -11.09 1.88
C PRO A 174 -11.79 -11.83 2.02
N ASP A 175 -11.84 -13.06 1.51
CA ASP A 175 -12.98 -13.96 1.66
C ASP A 175 -12.64 -15.11 2.63
N ARG A 176 -13.62 -15.97 2.91
CA ARG A 176 -13.43 -17.07 3.87
C ARG A 176 -12.37 -18.06 3.42
N ASP A 177 -12.23 -18.27 2.11
CA ASP A 177 -11.31 -19.27 1.56
C ASP A 177 -9.88 -18.72 1.51
N SER A 178 -9.71 -17.44 1.19
CA SER A 178 -8.44 -16.73 1.25
C SER A 178 -7.89 -16.65 2.69
N VAL A 179 -8.77 -16.43 3.69
CA VAL A 179 -8.40 -16.49 5.11
C VAL A 179 -7.96 -17.89 5.54
N LYS A 180 -8.67 -18.95 5.13
CA LYS A 180 -8.27 -20.33 5.42
C LYS A 180 -6.90 -20.67 4.80
N LYS A 181 -6.67 -20.24 3.56
CA LYS A 181 -5.40 -20.43 2.84
C LYS A 181 -4.25 -19.75 3.58
N CYS A 182 -4.41 -18.48 3.94
CA CYS A 182 -3.42 -17.72 4.71
C CYS A 182 -3.06 -18.40 6.05
N LYS A 183 -4.07 -18.86 6.80
CA LYS A 183 -3.85 -19.60 8.06
C LYS A 183 -3.05 -20.89 7.85
N ARG A 184 -3.37 -21.65 6.79
CA ARG A 184 -2.64 -22.87 6.43
C ARG A 184 -1.19 -22.58 6.07
N ASP A 185 -0.93 -21.52 5.32
CA ASP A 185 0.42 -21.13 4.89
C ASP A 185 1.27 -20.70 6.09
N LEU A 186 0.69 -19.90 7.01
CA LEU A 186 1.31 -19.55 8.29
C LEU A 186 1.63 -20.80 9.13
N SER A 187 0.67 -21.71 9.28
CA SER A 187 0.88 -22.95 10.03
C SER A 187 2.00 -23.81 9.44
N ARG A 188 2.10 -23.92 8.10
CA ARG A 188 3.19 -24.64 7.43
C ARG A 188 4.55 -23.98 7.62
N ARG A 189 4.62 -22.65 7.61
CA ARG A 189 5.86 -21.90 7.84
C ARG A 189 6.36 -22.01 9.29
N TYR A 190 5.46 -22.02 10.27
CA TYR A 190 5.82 -22.13 11.69
C TYR A 190 5.94 -23.57 12.21
N GLY A 191 5.23 -24.53 11.61
CA GLY A 191 5.28 -25.96 11.95
C GLY A 191 6.43 -26.73 11.30
N ARG A 192 7.30 -26.06 10.53
CA ARG A 192 8.56 -26.59 9.97
C ARG A 192 9.78 -26.31 10.87
N LYS A 193 9.55 -26.06 12.17
CA LYS A 193 10.61 -26.02 13.19
C LYS A 193 10.71 -27.36 13.89
#